data_AF-A0A5E7MK32-F1
#
_entry.id   AF-A0A5E7MK32-F1
#
_cell.length_a   1.000
_cell.length_b   1.000
_cell.length_c   1.000
_cell.angle_alpha   90.00
_cell.angle_beta   90.00
_cell.angle_gamma   90.00
#
_symmetry.space_group_name_H-M   'P 1'
#
loop_
_entity.id
_entity.type
_entity.pdbx_description
1 polymer ?
#
loop_
_entity_poly.entity_id
_entity_poly.type
_entity_poly.pdbx_seq_one_letter_code
_entity_poly.pdbx_strand_id
1 'polypeptide(L)' 'MFDQRKQDKLAAWRKLATQAQMRLDPEQQYDELLKAADEMEEQGLITSAEWRQLVRDAGNVFTAELGRSPS' A
#
# COMPACT_ATOMS: atom_id res chain seq x y z
N MET A 1 13.51 17.04 -5.94
CA MET A 1 13.49 16.66 -4.50
C MET A 1 12.14 16.08 -4.07
N PHE A 2 11.02 16.64 -4.56
CA PHE A 2 9.68 16.13 -4.28
C PHE A 2 9.46 14.70 -4.83
N ASP A 3 9.92 14.44 -6.06
CA ASP A 3 9.85 13.13 -6.70
C ASP A 3 10.64 12.06 -5.93
N GLN A 4 11.79 12.43 -5.36
CA GLN A 4 12.62 11.51 -4.58
C GLN A 4 11.90 11.08 -3.29
N ARG A 5 11.25 12.02 -2.59
CA ARG A 5 10.45 11.72 -1.38
C ARG A 5 9.24 10.85 -1.70
N LYS A 6 8.55 11.17 -2.81
CA LYS A 6 7.45 10.36 -3.31
C LYS A 6 7.90 8.93 -3.63
N GLN A 7 9.02 8.77 -4.33
CA GLN A 7 9.59 7.46 -4.66
C GLN A 7 9.99 6.67 -3.41
N ASP A 8 10.59 7.31 -2.42
CA ASP A 8 11.00 6.66 -1.18
C ASP A 8 9.80 6.16 -0.36
N LYS A 9 8.76 6.99 -0.23
CA LYS A 9 7.49 6.61 0.42
C LYS A 9 6.74 5.52 -0.35
N LEU A 10 6.69 5.59 -1.69
CA LEU A 10 6.14 4.51 -2.52
C LEU A 10 6.93 3.20 -2.36
N ALA A 11 8.26 3.28 -2.30
CA ALA A 11 9.10 2.10 -2.08
C ALA A 11 8.88 1.51 -0.69
N ALA A 12 8.70 2.34 0.34
CA ALA A 12 8.35 1.91 1.69
C ALA A 12 6.97 1.23 1.72
N TRP A 13 5.97 1.83 1.09
CA TRP A 13 4.62 1.25 0.96
C TRP A 13 4.63 -0.08 0.22
N ARG A 14 5.38 -0.20 -0.86
CA ARG A 14 5.48 -1.45 -1.64
C ARG A 14 6.22 -2.54 -0.86
N LYS A 15 7.23 -2.16 -0.06
CA LYS A 15 7.89 -3.07 0.89
C LYS A 15 6.93 -3.52 1.98
N LEU A 16 6.08 -2.64 2.51
CA LEU A 16 5.03 -2.98 3.47
C LEU A 16 4.04 -3.98 2.84
N ALA A 17 3.55 -3.71 1.62
CA ALA A 17 2.65 -4.61 0.91
C ALA A 17 3.24 -6.02 0.72
N THR A 18 4.56 -6.10 0.47
CA THR A 18 5.28 -7.36 0.26
C THR A 18 5.64 -8.06 1.58
N GLN A 19 6.05 -7.32 2.61
CA GLN A 19 6.36 -7.90 3.93
C GLN A 19 5.12 -8.37 4.67
N ALA A 20 4.01 -7.65 4.50
CA ALA A 20 2.75 -7.99 5.14
C ALA A 20 2.21 -9.35 4.63
N GLN A 21 2.47 -9.68 3.36
CA GLN A 21 2.22 -10.98 2.74
C GLN A 21 2.85 -12.17 3.50
N MET A 22 3.89 -11.93 4.31
CA MET A 22 4.60 -12.98 5.05
C MET A 22 4.23 -13.10 6.54
N ARG A 23 3.52 -12.13 7.14
CA ARG A 23 3.45 -12.07 8.62
C ARG A 23 2.13 -11.70 9.30
N LEU A 24 1.14 -11.07 8.66
CA LEU A 24 0.08 -10.41 9.43
C LEU A 24 -1.34 -10.71 8.96
N ASP A 25 -2.26 -10.59 9.93
CA ASP A 25 -3.69 -10.61 9.72
C ASP A 25 -4.09 -9.63 8.59
N PRO A 26 -4.98 -10.08 7.70
CA PRO A 26 -5.38 -9.36 6.50
C PRO A 26 -5.91 -7.94 6.76
N GLU A 27 -6.65 -7.75 7.85
CA GLU A 27 -7.18 -6.44 8.26
C GLU A 27 -6.07 -5.46 8.60
N GLN A 28 -5.07 -5.93 9.36
CA GLN A 28 -4.02 -5.09 9.90
C GLN A 28 -2.99 -4.72 8.82
N GLN A 29 -2.83 -5.58 7.81
CA GLN A 29 -2.10 -5.25 6.58
C GLN A 29 -2.77 -4.13 5.78
N TYR A 30 -4.09 -4.20 5.62
CA TYR A 30 -4.82 -3.19 4.85
C TYR A 30 -4.80 -1.83 5.56
N ASP A 31 -4.94 -1.82 6.88
CA ASP A 31 -4.86 -0.61 7.70
C ASP A 31 -3.50 0.10 7.58
N GLU A 32 -2.40 -0.64 7.67
CA GLU A 32 -1.05 -0.08 7.51
C GLU A 32 -0.78 0.45 6.09
N LEU A 33 -1.33 -0.21 5.06
CA LEU A 33 -1.25 0.27 3.67
C LEU A 33 -2.07 1.56 3.46
N LEU A 34 -3.24 1.66 4.09
CA LEU A 34 -4.04 2.89 4.08
C LEU A 34 -3.30 4.02 4.77
N LYS A 35 -2.79 3.77 5.98
CA LYS A 35 -2.07 4.76 6.79
C LYS A 35 -0.83 5.30 6.07
N ALA A 36 -0.05 4.44 5.44
CA ALA A 36 1.10 4.86 4.66
C ALA A 36 0.71 5.68 3.42
N ALA A 37 -0.44 5.41 2.79
CA ALA A 37 -0.96 6.24 1.71
C ALA A 37 -1.48 7.59 2.22
N ASP A 38 -2.18 7.60 3.36
CA ASP A 38 -2.71 8.80 4.01
C ASP A 38 -1.57 9.77 4.38
N GLU A 39 -0.51 9.25 5.00
CA GLU A 39 0.70 10.02 5.29
C GLU A 39 1.33 10.66 4.04
N MET A 40 1.23 10.00 2.88
CA MET A 40 1.74 10.56 1.62
C MET A 40 0.85 11.69 1.10
N GLU A 41 -0.47 11.59 1.30
CA GLU A 41 -1.40 12.66 0.95
C GLU A 41 -1.20 13.86 1.88
N GLU A 42 -1.11 13.64 3.20
CA GLU A 42 -0.88 14.69 4.19
C GLU A 42 0.44 15.45 3.95
N GLN A 43 1.47 14.74 3.47
CA GLN A 43 2.74 15.35 3.08
C GLN A 43 2.69 16.06 1.72
N GLY A 44 1.55 16.00 1.01
CA GLY A 44 1.35 16.53 -0.33
C GLY A 44 2.13 15.79 -1.41
N LEU A 45 2.67 14.60 -1.11
CA LEU A 45 3.49 13.79 -2.03
C LEU A 45 2.65 13.10 -3.11
N ILE A 46 1.41 12.76 -2.77
CA ILE A 46 0.43 12.19 -3.68
C ILE A 46 -0.87 12.99 -3.61
N THR A 47 -1.65 12.94 -4.67
CA THR A 47 -3.01 13.50 -4.68
C THR A 47 -4.01 12.49 -4.14
N SER A 48 -5.19 12.94 -3.70
CA SER A 48 -6.26 12.04 -3.25
C SER A 48 -6.70 11.05 -4.35
N ALA A 49 -6.46 11.36 -5.63
CA ALA A 49 -6.67 10.44 -6.75
C ALA A 49 -5.66 9.28 -6.75
N GLU A 50 -4.38 9.60 -6.51
CA GLU A 50 -3.30 8.61 -6.37
C GLU A 50 -3.46 7.78 -5.10
N TRP A 51 -3.90 8.39 -3.99
CA TRP A 51 -4.26 7.68 -2.76
C TRP A 51 -5.31 6.60 -3.03
N ARG A 52 -6.41 6.95 -3.73
CA ARG A 52 -7.43 5.96 -4.13
C ARG A 52 -6.88 4.87 -5.04
N GLN A 53 -5.88 5.16 -5.86
CA GLN A 53 -5.22 4.12 -6.67
C GLN A 53 -4.40 3.18 -5.81
N LEU A 54 -3.59 3.70 -4.86
CA LEU A 54 -2.81 2.87 -3.93
C LEU A 54 -3.70 1.98 -3.07
N VAL A 55 -4.78 2.52 -2.53
CA VAL A 55 -5.77 1.76 -1.73
C VAL A 55 -6.41 0.65 -2.56
N ARG A 56 -6.78 0.93 -3.82
CA ARG A 56 -7.29 -0.09 -4.74
C ARG A 56 -6.24 -1.15 -5.08
N ASP A 57 -5.00 -0.74 -5.33
CA ASP A 57 -3.90 -1.64 -5.67
C ASP A 57 -3.60 -2.59 -4.50
N ALA A 58 -3.57 -2.06 -3.26
CA ALA A 58 -3.49 -2.86 -2.03
C ALA A 58 -4.63 -3.87 -1.92
N GLY A 59 -5.88 -3.43 -2.12
CA GLY A 59 -7.04 -4.31 -2.10
C GLY A 59 -6.98 -5.40 -3.19
N ASN A 60 -6.44 -5.07 -4.35
CA ASN A 60 -6.31 -6.00 -5.47
C ASN A 60 -5.18 -7.02 -5.26
N VAL A 61 -4.02 -6.60 -4.72
CA VAL A 61 -2.94 -7.50 -4.30
C VAL A 61 -3.44 -8.45 -3.21
N PHE A 62 -4.22 -7.93 -2.28
CA PHE A 62 -4.82 -8.69 -1.19
C PHE A 62 -5.84 -9.73 -1.67
N THR A 63 -6.75 -9.35 -2.59
CA THR A 63 -7.76 -10.27 -3.16
C THR A 63 -7.17 -11.25 -4.18
N ALA A 64 -6.18 -10.86 -4.96
CA ALA A 64 -5.48 -11.75 -5.90
C ALA A 64 -4.71 -12.87 -5.18
N GLU A 65 -4.17 -12.60 -3.98
CA GLU A 65 -3.53 -13.60 -3.13
C GLU A 65 -4.55 -14.57 -2.52
N LEU A 66 -5.70 -14.07 -2.03
CA LEU A 66 -6.77 -14.94 -1.51
C LEU A 66 -7.39 -15.86 -2.58
N GLY A 67 -7.42 -15.42 -3.83
CA GLY A 67 -7.84 -16.23 -4.98
C GLY A 67 -6.80 -17.28 -5.43
N ARG A 68 -5.57 -17.21 -4.92
CA ARG A 68 -4.48 -18.14 -5.23
C ARG A 68 -4.31 -19.17 -4.11
N SER A 69 -5.39 -19.84 -3.73
CA SER A 69 -5.30 -21.08 -2.96
C SER A 69 -4.88 -22.21 -3.92
N PRO A 70 -3.67 -22.80 -3.82
CA PRO A 70 -3.38 -24.02 -4.56
C PRO A 70 -4.24 -25.16 -3.98
N SER A 71 -5.04 -25.78 -4.84
CA SER A 71 -5.72 -27.06 -4.54
C SER A 71 -4.71 -28.20 -4.38
#